data_AF-A0A1H8G0A9-F1
#
_entry.id   AF-A0A1H8G0A9-F1
#
_cell.length_a   1.000
_cell.length_b   1.000
_cell.length_c   1.000
_cell.angle_alpha   90.00
_cell.angle_beta   90.00
_cell.angle_gamma   90.00
#
_symmetry.space_group_name_H-M   'P 1'
#
loop_
_entity.id
_entity.type
_entity.pdbx_description
1 polymer ?
#
loop_
_entity_poly.entity_id
_entity_poly.type
_entity_poly.pdbx_seq_one_letter_code
_entity_poly.pdbx_strand_id
1 'polypeptide(L)' 'MKVWSFDTEIHRKRPGLVSPPLVCGSIVARELGSERLMIDKAQARQFLANAISNRDIHLVGANLTYDLGVMAAK' A
#
# COMPACT_ATOMS: atom_id res chain seq x y z
N MET A 1 -8.32 -17.97 2.37
CA MET A 1 -7.97 -16.62 2.85
C MET A 1 -6.50 -16.36 2.57
N LYS A 2 -6.18 -15.34 1.77
CA LYS A 2 -4.81 -14.96 1.37
C LYS A 2 -4.36 -13.78 2.22
N VAL A 3 -3.11 -13.79 2.68
CA VAL A 3 -2.52 -12.67 3.43
C VAL A 3 -1.54 -11.95 2.52
N TRP A 4 -1.67 -10.63 2.44
CA TRP A 4 -0.75 -9.77 1.72
C TRP A 4 -0.24 -8.69 2.66
N SER A 5 1.08 -8.51 2.74
CA SER A 5 1.63 -7.29 3.31
C SER A 5 1.61 -6.19 2.25
N PHE A 6 1.37 -4.96 2.68
CA PHE A 6 1.33 -3.78 1.83
C PHE A 6 1.98 -2.61 2.55
N ASP A 7 2.73 -1.82 1.80
CA ASP A 7 3.44 -0.65 2.29
C ASP A 7 3.53 0.41 1.18
N THR A 8 3.57 1.68 1.56
CA THR A 8 3.75 2.81 0.62
C THR A 8 5.03 3.56 0.87
N GLU A 9 5.74 3.86 -0.21
CA GLU A 9 6.84 4.80 -0.17
C GLU A 9 6.36 6.16 -0.62
N ILE A 10 6.75 7.18 0.12
CA ILE A 10 6.27 8.55 -0.05
C ILE A 10 7.44 9.52 -0.07
N HIS A 11 7.17 10.72 -0.58
CA HIS A 11 8.07 11.84 -0.35
C HIS A 11 8.19 12.14 1.16
N ARG A 12 9.21 12.94 1.52
CA ARG A 12 9.54 13.28 2.91
C ARG A 12 8.31 13.70 3.73
N LYS A 13 8.08 13.01 4.85
CA LYS A 13 7.08 13.37 5.87
C LYS A 13 7.35 14.79 6.41
N ARG A 14 6.30 15.62 6.50
CA ARG A 14 6.36 17.00 7.01
C ARG A 14 5.19 17.26 7.96
N PRO A 15 5.40 18.01 9.06
CA PRO A 15 4.29 18.46 9.90
C PRO A 15 3.21 19.19 9.08
N GLY A 16 1.94 18.90 9.37
CA GLY A 16 0.80 19.49 8.66
C GLY A 16 0.46 18.85 7.31
N LEU A 17 1.31 17.96 6.78
CA LEU A 17 1.02 17.23 5.54
C LEU A 17 0.43 15.87 5.88
N VAL A 18 -0.91 15.78 5.81
CA VAL A 18 -1.69 14.57 6.15
C VAL A 18 -1.29 13.37 5.27
N SER A 19 -0.95 13.63 4.01
CA SER A 19 -0.61 12.60 3.02
C SER A 19 0.46 13.12 2.06
N PRO A 20 1.75 12.85 2.33
CA PRO A 20 2.82 13.19 1.40
C PRO A 20 2.64 12.47 0.06
N PRO A 21 3.09 13.05 -1.07
CA PRO A 21 2.89 12.44 -2.37
C PRO A 21 3.44 11.01 -2.43
N LEU A 22 2.63 10.09 -2.97
CA LEU A 22 3.02 8.70 -3.22
C LEU A 22 4.19 8.66 -4.21
N VAL A 23 5.20 7.86 -3.90
CA VAL A 23 6.32 7.51 -4.80
C VAL A 23 6.01 6.16 -5.46
N CYS A 24 5.83 5.10 -4.66
CA CYS A 24 5.49 3.76 -5.12
C CYS A 24 4.78 2.97 -4.00
N GLY A 25 4.26 1.78 -4.34
CA GLY A 25 3.76 0.82 -3.36
C GLY A 25 4.52 -0.49 -3.45
N SER A 26 4.54 -1.26 -2.36
CA SER A 26 5.12 -2.60 -2.33
C SER A 26 4.14 -3.60 -1.71
N ILE A 27 4.27 -4.85 -2.14
CA ILE A 27 3.48 -5.97 -1.62
C ILE A 27 4.37 -7.19 -1.42
N VAL A 28 3.99 -8.04 -0.47
CA VAL A 28 4.58 -9.38 -0.30
C VAL A 28 3.45 -10.36 0.00
N ALA A 29 3.50 -11.53 -0.63
CA ALA A 29 2.65 -12.64 -0.25
C ALA A 29 3.27 -13.38 0.95
N ARG A 30 2.72 -14.54 1.31
CA ARG A 30 3.25 -15.32 2.44
C ARG A 30 4.58 -16.00 2.11
N GLU A 31 4.78 -16.33 0.83
CA GLU A 31 5.95 -17.04 0.33
C GLU A 31 7.18 -16.13 0.28
N LEU A 32 8.35 -16.66 0.67
CA LEU A 32 9.62 -15.95 0.50
C LEU A 32 9.90 -15.71 -0.98
N GLY A 33 10.45 -14.54 -1.33
CA GLY A 33 10.71 -14.18 -2.73
C GLY A 33 9.48 -13.66 -3.48
N SER A 34 8.35 -13.44 -2.80
CA SER A 34 7.12 -12.89 -3.40
C SER A 34 7.05 -11.36 -3.34
N GLU A 35 8.12 -10.71 -2.93
CA GLU A 35 8.21 -9.26 -2.84
C GLU A 35 8.05 -8.64 -4.23
N ARG A 36 7.14 -7.67 -4.34
CA ARG A 36 6.90 -6.95 -5.58
C ARG A 36 6.80 -5.46 -5.33
N LEU A 37 7.60 -4.70 -6.07
CA LEU A 37 7.52 -3.25 -6.13
C LEU A 37 6.62 -2.81 -7.28
N MET A 38 5.67 -1.93 -7.00
CA MET A 38 4.78 -1.29 -7.97
C MET A 38 5.24 0.16 -8.15
N ILE A 39 6.10 0.39 -9.14
CA ILE A 39 6.68 1.72 -9.44
C ILE A 39 5.61 2.67 -9.97
N ASP A 40 4.63 2.15 -10.71
CA ASP A 40 3.49 2.92 -11.16
C ASP A 40 2.49 3.13 -10.01
N LYS A 41 2.23 4.41 -9.70
CA LYS A 41 1.30 4.86 -8.67
C LYS A 41 -0.14 4.40 -8.97
N ALA A 42 -0.54 4.35 -10.24
CA ALA A 42 -1.86 3.89 -10.64
C ALA A 42 -2.00 2.38 -10.36
N GLN A 43 -0.97 1.60 -10.68
CA GLN A 43 -0.92 0.17 -10.35
C GLN A 43 -1.02 -0.07 -8.84
N ALA A 44 -0.28 0.68 -8.03
CA ALA A 44 -0.34 0.56 -6.58
C ALA A 44 -1.75 0.85 -6.04
N ARG A 45 -2.38 1.94 -6.50
CA ARG A 45 -3.74 2.33 -6.08
C ARG A 45 -4.77 1.28 -6.49
N GLN A 46 -4.65 0.75 -7.71
CA GLN A 46 -5.54 -0.30 -8.19
C GLN A 46 -5.37 -1.60 -7.40
N PHE A 47 -4.13 -1.98 -7.04
CA PHE A 47 -3.88 -3.14 -6.18
C PHE A 47 -4.60 -2.99 -4.85
N LEU A 48 -4.40 -1.85 -4.17
CA LEU A 48 -5.03 -1.62 -2.88
C LEU A 48 -6.56 -1.65 -2.99
N ALA A 49 -7.14 -0.96 -3.98
CA ALA A 49 -8.58 -0.93 -4.19
C ALA A 49 -9.17 -2.34 -4.39
N ASN A 50 -8.47 -3.19 -5.15
CA ASN A 50 -8.85 -4.59 -5.35
C ASN A 50 -8.71 -5.41 -4.06
N ALA A 51 -7.62 -5.20 -3.30
CA ALA A 51 -7.34 -5.94 -2.08
C ALA A 51 -8.36 -5.65 -0.98
N ILE A 52 -8.68 -4.37 -0.72
CA ILE A 52 -9.64 -3.99 0.34
C ILE A 52 -11.08 -4.38 0.00
N SER A 53 -11.40 -4.51 -1.29
CA SER A 53 -12.75 -4.91 -1.74
C SER A 53 -12.95 -6.43 -1.73
N ASN A 54 -11.87 -7.20 -1.59
CA ASN A 54 -11.91 -8.66 -1.65
C ASN A 54 -11.94 -9.28 -0.25
N ARG A 55 -13.05 -9.93 0.10
CA ARG A 55 -13.25 -10.58 1.42
C ARG A 55 -12.34 -11.78 1.67
N ASP A 56 -11.71 -12.34 0.64
CA ASP A 56 -10.77 -13.44 0.78
C ASP A 56 -9.33 -12.96 1.03
N ILE A 57 -9.09 -11.65 1.03
CA ILE A 57 -7.78 -11.04 1.25
C ILE A 57 -7.73 -10.40 2.64
N HIS A 58 -6.71 -10.76 3.42
CA HIS A 58 -6.29 -10.03 4.61
C HIS A 58 -5.08 -9.17 4.27
N LEU A 59 -5.26 -7.86 4.30
CA LEU A 59 -4.20 -6.89 4.08
C LEU A 59 -3.56 -6.52 5.42
N VAL A 60 -2.24 -6.63 5.52
CA VAL A 60 -1.47 -6.29 6.71
C VAL A 60 -0.37 -5.29 6.35
N GLY A 61 0.11 -4.54 7.33
CA GLY A 61 1.17 -3.56 7.14
C GLY A 61 1.59 -2.92 8.45
N ALA A 62 2.79 -2.36 8.50
CA ALA A 62 3.23 -1.59 9.66
C ALA A 62 2.61 -0.20 9.60
N ASN A 63 1.76 0.15 10.57
CA ASN A 63 1.03 1.42 10.59
C ASN A 63 0.15 1.64 9.33
N LEU A 64 -0.53 0.57 8.89
CA LEU A 64 -1.36 0.51 7.68
C LEU A 64 -2.35 1.67 7.52
N THR A 65 -2.84 2.24 8.61
CA THR A 65 -3.72 3.42 8.58
C THR A 65 -3.10 4.62 7.86
N TYR A 66 -1.77 4.77 7.94
CA TYR A 66 -1.04 5.82 7.25
C TYR A 66 -1.02 5.58 5.74
N ASP A 67 -0.73 4.35 5.31
CA ASP A 67 -0.73 3.95 3.91
C ASP A 67 -2.12 4.10 3.28
N LEU A 68 -3.18 3.74 4.02
CA LEU A 68 -4.55 3.98 3.60
C LEU A 68 -4.82 5.48 3.38
N GLY A 69 -4.31 6.34 4.26
CA GLY A 69 -4.41 7.80 4.11
C GLY A 69 -3.68 8.31 2.87
N VAL A 70 -2.45 7.85 2.64
CA VAL A 70 -1.68 8.17 1.41
C VAL A 70 -2.43 7.76 0.15
N MET A 71 -3.06 6.58 0.18
CA MET A 71 -3.77 6.02 -0.97
C MET A 71 -5.17 6.61 -1.19
N ALA A 72 -5.78 7.18 -0.16
CA ALA A 72 -7.03 7.93 -0.27
C ALA A 72 -6.81 9.38 -0.72
N ALA A 73 -5.64 9.94 -0.45
CA ALA A 73 -5.28 11.29 -0.86
C ALA A 73 -5.02 11.40 -2.37
N LYS A 74 -5.57 12.46 -2.96
CA LYS A 74 -5.47 12.80 -4.40
C LYS A 74 -4.10 13.41 -4.72
#